data_AF-A0A2V8IEQ6-F1
#
_entry.id   AF-A0A2V8IEQ6-F1
#
_cell.length_a   1.000
_cell.length_b   1.000
_cell.length_c   1.000
_cell.angle_alpha   90.00
_cell.angle_beta   90.00
_cell.angle_gamma   90.00
#
_symmetry.space_group_name_H-M   'P 1'
#
loop_
_entity.id
_entity.type
_entity.pdbx_description
1 polymer ?
#
loop_
_entity_poly.entity_id
_entity_poly.type
_entity_poly.pdbx_seq_one_letter_code
_entity_poly.pdbx_strand_id
1 'polypeptide(L)'
;MPAANCTNCGARLPKESRFCPECGVRTSVAKTGTAVEELPPDETGHVPVHKVAAAPRYFGIAPPLALFTLTVALVVAAIVVFMGGNTIAGALLLAAAGLFSMLFVAASKRLPDNAVARVGRGVLRTVRDRTGFAVEAVSVHSTARVELFRLRREFAELVARRSEAARALGEAVYGGAEEEAEDARKQMRELERALADNEREMKTVTEAATERIQRAQLQVQPTAVVEPPQVPEPMPAPSEPPQPVTVPEPSPVPSEPPMPVPSPEPTPEPSPPQPEQPT
;
A
#
# COMPACT_ATOMS: atom_id res chain seq x y z
N MET A 1 -58.01 -23.67 -31.97
CA MET A 1 -57.64 -24.36 -30.71
C MET A 1 -57.55 -23.32 -29.60
N PRO A 2 -58.32 -23.46 -28.50
CA PRO A 2 -58.46 -22.41 -27.50
C PRO A 2 -57.18 -22.24 -26.65
N ALA A 3 -56.90 -21.01 -26.24
CA ALA A 3 -55.85 -20.70 -25.26
C ALA A 3 -56.27 -21.29 -23.91
N ALA A 4 -55.42 -22.16 -23.34
CA ALA A 4 -55.66 -22.69 -22.00
C ALA A 4 -55.40 -21.57 -20.96
N ASN A 5 -56.24 -21.48 -19.94
CA ASN A 5 -55.96 -20.62 -18.79
C ASN A 5 -55.19 -21.44 -17.74
N CYS A 6 -54.33 -20.76 -16.98
CA CYS A 6 -53.60 -21.39 -15.88
C CYS A 6 -54.59 -21.90 -14.82
N THR A 7 -54.47 -23.16 -14.42
CA THR A 7 -55.34 -23.76 -13.38
C THR A 7 -55.07 -23.22 -11.98
N ASN A 8 -53.95 -22.53 -11.77
CA ASN A 8 -53.58 -21.96 -10.47
C ASN A 8 -54.02 -20.49 -10.33
N CYS A 9 -53.71 -19.64 -11.33
CA CYS A 9 -53.99 -18.19 -11.24
C CYS A 9 -54.99 -17.66 -12.27
N GLY A 10 -55.49 -18.50 -13.20
CA GLY A 10 -56.45 -18.09 -14.23
C GLY A 10 -55.88 -17.28 -15.40
N ALA A 11 -54.59 -16.91 -15.38
CA ALA A 11 -53.97 -16.14 -16.46
C ALA A 11 -53.96 -16.92 -17.79
N ARG A 12 -54.11 -16.19 -18.90
CA ARG A 12 -54.12 -16.76 -20.25
C ARG A 12 -52.72 -17.26 -20.62
N LEU A 13 -52.59 -18.54 -20.95
CA LEU A 13 -51.29 -19.12 -21.27
C LEU A 13 -50.96 -18.95 -22.76
N PRO A 14 -49.70 -18.62 -23.10
CA PRO A 14 -49.21 -18.73 -24.47
C PRO A 14 -49.32 -20.18 -24.96
N LYS A 15 -49.50 -20.39 -26.27
CA LYS A 15 -49.46 -21.74 -26.85
C LYS A 15 -48.09 -22.36 -26.52
N GLU A 16 -48.11 -23.56 -25.93
CA GLU A 16 -46.93 -24.37 -25.55
C GLU A 16 -46.09 -23.86 -24.36
N SER A 17 -46.59 -22.93 -23.54
CA SER A 17 -45.87 -22.54 -22.31
C SER A 17 -45.84 -23.68 -21.28
N ARG A 18 -44.65 -24.17 -20.95
CA ARG A 18 -44.42 -25.17 -19.88
C ARG A 18 -44.68 -24.62 -18.47
N PHE A 19 -44.58 -23.30 -18.32
CA PHE A 19 -44.78 -22.58 -17.06
C PHE A 19 -45.67 -21.35 -17.30
N CYS A 20 -46.46 -20.98 -16.28
CA CYS A 20 -47.22 -19.75 -16.30
C CYS A 20 -46.29 -18.54 -16.05
N PRO A 21 -46.29 -17.50 -16.91
CA PRO A 21 -45.42 -16.33 -16.73
C PRO A 21 -45.81 -15.48 -15.51
N GLU A 22 -47.06 -15.55 -15.06
CA GLU A 22 -47.55 -14.75 -13.93
C GLU A 22 -47.27 -15.41 -12.57
N CYS A 23 -47.52 -16.72 -12.44
CA CYS A 23 -47.40 -17.42 -11.15
C CYS A 23 -46.26 -18.44 -11.08
N GLY A 24 -45.54 -18.68 -12.18
CA GLY A 24 -44.43 -19.64 -12.25
C GLY A 24 -44.83 -21.12 -12.20
N VAL A 25 -46.11 -21.45 -12.01
CA VAL A 25 -46.55 -22.84 -11.90
C VAL A 25 -46.51 -23.57 -13.25
N ARG A 26 -46.04 -24.82 -13.23
CA ARG A 26 -46.02 -25.70 -14.40
C ARG A 26 -47.44 -25.98 -14.90
N THR A 27 -47.63 -25.88 -16.21
CA THR A 27 -48.94 -26.13 -16.82
C THR A 27 -49.17 -27.64 -16.92
N SER A 28 -50.40 -28.09 -16.63
CA SER A 28 -50.76 -29.51 -16.57
C SER A 28 -50.70 -30.25 -17.91
N VAL A 29 -50.46 -29.54 -19.02
CA VAL A 29 -50.26 -30.11 -20.35
C VAL A 29 -48.96 -30.93 -20.42
N ALA A 30 -48.04 -30.75 -19.47
CA ALA A 30 -46.81 -31.55 -19.32
C ALA A 30 -46.92 -32.67 -18.25
N LYS A 31 -48.12 -33.17 -17.94
CA LYS A 31 -48.34 -34.30 -17.01
C LYS A 31 -48.11 -35.67 -17.67
N THR A 32 -46.97 -35.87 -18.32
CA THR A 32 -46.47 -37.22 -18.65
C THR A 32 -45.06 -37.37 -18.12
N GLY A 33 -44.98 -37.88 -16.88
CA GLY A 33 -43.76 -38.33 -16.23
C GLY A 33 -42.85 -37.22 -15.75
N THR A 34 -42.58 -37.17 -14.46
CA THR A 34 -41.23 -36.80 -14.01
C THR A 34 -40.29 -37.87 -14.53
N ALA A 35 -39.87 -37.77 -15.79
CA ALA A 35 -38.66 -38.46 -16.22
C ALA A 35 -37.56 -37.86 -15.33
N VAL A 36 -37.04 -38.68 -14.42
CA VAL A 36 -35.78 -38.40 -13.77
C VAL A 36 -34.78 -38.38 -14.91
N GLU A 37 -34.50 -37.19 -15.42
CA GLU A 37 -33.45 -36.99 -16.40
C GLU A 37 -32.17 -37.38 -15.67
N GLU A 38 -31.53 -38.45 -16.13
CA GLU A 38 -30.26 -38.89 -15.57
C GLU A 38 -29.35 -37.68 -15.58
N LEU A 39 -28.80 -37.37 -14.39
CA LEU A 39 -27.88 -36.26 -14.24
C LEU A 39 -26.78 -36.47 -15.29
N PRO A 40 -26.62 -35.56 -16.27
CA PRO A 40 -25.57 -35.72 -17.28
C PRO A 40 -24.26 -35.94 -16.52
N PRO A 41 -23.42 -36.89 -16.96
CA PRO A 41 -22.20 -37.23 -16.26
C PRO A 41 -21.41 -35.95 -16.00
N ASP A 42 -20.79 -35.86 -14.82
CA ASP A 42 -20.02 -34.70 -14.40
C ASP A 42 -18.89 -34.48 -15.42
N GLU A 43 -19.14 -33.60 -16.39
CA GLU A 43 -18.17 -33.19 -17.41
C GLU A 43 -17.10 -32.32 -16.71
N THR A 44 -16.25 -32.99 -15.94
CA THR A 44 -15.03 -32.46 -15.33
C THR A 44 -13.92 -32.20 -16.38
N GLY A 45 -14.31 -32.18 -17.66
CA GLY A 45 -13.45 -31.75 -18.76
C GLY A 45 -13.27 -30.24 -18.74
N HIS A 46 -12.11 -29.78 -19.23
CA HIS A 46 -11.82 -28.36 -19.38
C HIS A 46 -12.68 -27.78 -20.53
N VAL A 47 -13.94 -27.45 -20.24
CA VAL A 47 -14.82 -26.79 -21.21
C VAL A 47 -14.30 -25.35 -21.38
N PRO A 48 -13.90 -24.92 -22.58
CA PRO A 48 -13.45 -23.55 -22.81
C PRO A 48 -14.66 -22.62 -22.68
N VAL A 49 -14.93 -22.16 -21.46
CA VAL A 49 -15.92 -21.12 -21.21
C VAL A 49 -15.36 -19.83 -21.79
N HIS A 50 -15.78 -19.47 -23.00
CA HIS A 50 -15.58 -18.14 -23.55
C HIS A 50 -16.37 -17.15 -22.70
N LYS A 51 -15.72 -16.62 -21.65
CA LYS A 51 -16.26 -15.53 -20.84
C LYS A 51 -16.25 -14.27 -21.71
N VAL A 52 -17.34 -14.00 -22.40
CA VAL A 52 -17.58 -12.71 -23.04
C VAL A 52 -17.93 -11.73 -21.92
N ALA A 53 -16.92 -11.03 -21.41
CA ALA A 53 -17.15 -9.95 -20.47
C ALA A 53 -17.93 -8.84 -21.19
N ALA A 54 -19.23 -8.73 -20.90
CA ALA A 54 -20.04 -7.63 -21.37
C ALA A 54 -19.55 -6.34 -20.69
N ALA A 55 -18.66 -5.60 -21.36
CA ALA A 55 -18.18 -4.32 -20.86
C ALA A 55 -19.37 -3.34 -20.80
N PRO A 56 -19.71 -2.77 -19.62
CA PRO A 56 -20.78 -1.79 -19.51
C PRO A 56 -20.42 -0.56 -20.35
N ARG A 57 -21.16 -0.32 -21.43
CA ARG A 57 -21.05 0.90 -22.24
C ARG A 57 -21.97 1.95 -21.62
N TYR A 58 -21.38 2.92 -20.92
CA TYR A 58 -22.13 4.06 -20.42
C TYR A 58 -22.41 5.03 -21.56
N PHE A 59 -23.66 5.09 -22.02
CA PHE A 59 -24.11 6.13 -22.95
C PHE A 59 -24.15 7.47 -22.22
N GLY A 60 -23.37 8.45 -22.69
CA GLY A 60 -23.42 9.85 -22.22
C GLY A 60 -22.31 10.30 -21.27
N ILE A 61 -21.42 9.41 -20.82
CA ILE A 61 -20.25 9.79 -20.01
C ILE A 61 -19.00 9.58 -20.87
N ALA A 62 -18.18 10.63 -21.03
CA ALA A 62 -16.96 10.57 -21.81
C ALA A 62 -16.08 9.39 -21.31
N PRO A 63 -15.51 8.57 -22.21
CA PRO A 63 -14.65 7.45 -21.83
C PRO A 63 -13.57 7.96 -20.86
N PRO A 64 -13.21 7.20 -19.81
CA PRO A 64 -12.19 7.63 -18.85
C PRO A 64 -10.85 7.95 -19.52
N LEU A 65 -10.56 7.34 -20.67
CA LEU A 65 -9.44 7.71 -21.54
C LEU A 65 -9.51 9.16 -22.03
N ALA A 66 -10.69 9.65 -22.43
CA ALA A 66 -10.88 11.02 -22.89
C ALA A 66 -10.62 12.05 -21.77
N LEU A 67 -11.06 11.75 -20.54
CA LEU A 67 -10.76 12.60 -19.37
C LEU A 67 -9.25 12.63 -19.07
N PHE A 68 -8.57 11.48 -19.18
CA PHE A 68 -7.12 11.42 -18.99
C PHE A 68 -6.38 12.23 -20.07
N THR A 69 -6.71 12.05 -21.34
CA THR A 69 -6.10 12.81 -22.44
C THR A 69 -6.34 14.31 -22.30
N LEU A 70 -7.55 14.70 -21.88
CA LEU A 70 -7.89 16.10 -21.64
C LEU A 70 -7.05 16.68 -20.49
N THR A 71 -6.89 15.93 -19.41
CA THR A 71 -6.07 16.35 -18.26
C THR A 71 -4.62 16.57 -18.68
N VAL A 72 -4.02 15.63 -19.41
CA VAL A 72 -2.65 15.75 -19.92
C VAL A 72 -2.53 16.95 -20.87
N ALA A 73 -3.48 17.13 -21.79
CA ALA A 73 -3.49 18.26 -22.71
C ALA A 73 -3.57 19.60 -21.97
N LEU A 74 -4.40 19.73 -20.93
CA LEU A 74 -4.51 20.94 -20.13
C LEU A 74 -3.22 21.25 -19.36
N VAL A 75 -2.52 20.24 -18.84
CA VAL A 75 -1.22 20.42 -18.17
C VAL A 75 -0.18 20.94 -19.17
N VAL A 76 -0.08 20.32 -20.35
CA VAL A 76 0.85 20.75 -21.40
C VAL A 76 0.54 22.19 -21.84
N ALA A 77 -0.74 22.51 -22.06
CA ALA A 77 -1.17 23.86 -22.41
C ALA A 77 -0.80 24.88 -21.31
N ALA A 78 -1.00 24.53 -20.04
CA ALA A 78 -0.63 25.40 -18.92
C ALA A 78 0.88 25.71 -18.92
N ILE A 79 1.73 24.70 -19.14
CA ILE A 79 3.19 24.86 -19.20
C ILE A 79 3.58 25.82 -20.33
N VAL A 80 3.01 25.65 -21.52
CA VAL A 80 3.28 26.53 -22.68
C VAL A 80 2.85 27.97 -22.39
N VAL A 81 1.69 28.17 -21.76
CA VAL A 81 1.20 29.52 -21.40
C VAL A 81 2.09 30.17 -20.34
N PHE A 82 2.62 29.41 -19.39
CA PHE A 82 3.62 29.91 -18.43
C PHE A 82 4.91 30.35 -19.11
N MET A 83 5.39 29.59 -20.10
CA MET A 83 6.56 30.00 -20.89
C MET A 83 6.30 31.29 -21.69
N GLY A 84 5.05 31.54 -22.08
CA GLY A 84 4.60 32.79 -22.71
C GLY A 84 4.47 33.99 -21.77
N GLY A 85 4.78 33.83 -20.47
CA GLY A 85 4.77 34.93 -19.49
C GLY A 85 3.40 35.27 -18.90
N ASN A 86 2.32 34.59 -19.32
CA ASN A 86 0.98 34.83 -18.78
C ASN A 86 0.70 33.92 -17.57
N THR A 87 1.13 34.38 -16.40
CA THR A 87 1.03 33.61 -15.15
C THR A 87 -0.40 33.33 -14.72
N ILE A 88 -1.34 34.27 -14.94
CA ILE A 88 -2.74 34.12 -14.53
C ILE A 88 -3.44 33.05 -15.37
N ALA A 89 -3.29 33.11 -16.70
CA ALA A 89 -3.90 32.13 -17.60
C ALA A 89 -3.30 30.72 -17.38
N GLY A 90 -1.99 30.62 -17.16
CA GLY A 90 -1.33 29.37 -16.81
C GLY A 90 -1.86 28.77 -15.50
N ALA A 91 -2.06 29.60 -14.47
CA ALA A 91 -2.61 29.16 -13.19
C ALA A 91 -4.06 28.65 -13.31
N LEU A 92 -4.91 29.30 -14.11
CA LEU A 92 -6.28 28.85 -14.36
C LEU A 92 -6.33 27.50 -15.09
N LEU A 93 -5.46 27.30 -16.08
CA LEU A 93 -5.36 26.01 -16.80
C LEU A 93 -4.88 24.87 -15.88
N LEU A 94 -3.92 25.15 -15.00
CA LEU A 94 -3.50 24.17 -13.98
C LEU A 94 -4.64 23.82 -13.02
N ALA A 95 -5.42 24.81 -12.57
CA ALA A 95 -6.57 24.56 -11.70
C ALA A 95 -7.62 23.68 -12.39
N ALA A 96 -7.92 23.96 -13.66
CA ALA A 96 -8.81 23.13 -14.46
C ALA A 96 -8.28 21.69 -14.60
N ALA A 97 -6.99 21.52 -14.91
CA ALA A 97 -6.35 20.21 -14.99
C ALA A 97 -6.47 19.43 -13.67
N GLY A 98 -6.27 20.09 -12.53
CA GLY A 98 -6.44 19.49 -11.21
C GLY A 98 -7.88 19.00 -10.97
N LEU A 99 -8.89 19.79 -11.36
CA LEU A 99 -10.29 19.42 -11.23
C LEU A 99 -10.66 18.22 -12.12
N PHE A 100 -10.17 18.19 -13.37
CA PHE A 100 -10.33 17.04 -14.26
C PHE A 100 -9.63 15.78 -13.75
N SER A 101 -8.44 15.93 -13.15
CA SER A 101 -7.74 14.83 -12.50
C SER A 101 -8.53 14.27 -11.31
N MET A 102 -9.15 15.13 -10.50
CA MET A 102 -10.02 14.71 -9.39
C MET A 102 -11.26 13.96 -9.89
N LEU A 103 -11.91 14.46 -10.95
CA LEU A 103 -13.02 13.78 -11.62
C LEU A 103 -12.60 12.42 -12.17
N PHE A 104 -11.42 12.33 -12.80
CA PHE A 104 -10.87 11.07 -13.30
C PHE A 104 -10.64 10.06 -12.17
N VAL A 105 -10.09 10.48 -11.03
CA VAL A 105 -9.92 9.60 -9.86
C VAL A 105 -11.26 9.15 -9.30
N ALA A 106 -12.23 10.05 -9.18
CA ALA A 106 -13.57 9.71 -8.70
C ALA A 106 -14.30 8.73 -9.63
N ALA A 107 -14.18 8.92 -10.95
CA ALA A 107 -14.72 8.01 -11.96
C ALA A 107 -14.00 6.64 -11.94
N SER A 108 -12.67 6.64 -11.79
CA SER A 108 -11.87 5.41 -11.74
C SER A 108 -12.18 4.55 -10.50
N LYS A 109 -12.46 5.18 -9.35
CA LYS A 109 -12.89 4.45 -8.14
C LYS A 109 -14.22 3.71 -8.31
N ARG A 110 -15.06 4.12 -9.27
CA ARG A 110 -16.37 3.50 -9.52
C ARG A 110 -16.32 2.36 -10.55
N LEU A 111 -15.23 2.21 -11.31
CA LEU A 111 -15.08 1.18 -12.36
C LEU A 111 -13.76 0.40 -12.16
N PRO A 112 -13.76 -0.71 -11.40
CA PRO A 112 -12.52 -1.42 -11.02
C PRO A 112 -11.77 -2.17 -12.13
N ASP A 113 -12.31 -2.32 -13.36
CA ASP A 113 -11.73 -3.19 -14.39
C ASP A 113 -11.36 -2.52 -15.72
N ASN A 114 -10.65 -1.39 -15.66
CA ASN A 114 -10.17 -0.70 -16.86
C ASN A 114 -8.67 -1.00 -17.11
N ALA A 115 -8.26 -1.23 -18.36
CA ALA A 115 -6.84 -1.45 -18.72
C ALA A 115 -5.92 -0.29 -18.27
N VAL A 116 -6.46 0.93 -18.25
CA VAL A 116 -5.80 2.14 -17.74
C VAL A 116 -5.60 2.09 -16.22
N ALA A 117 -6.46 1.40 -15.46
CA ALA A 117 -6.25 1.16 -14.04
C ALA A 117 -5.11 0.14 -13.79
N ARG A 118 -4.73 -0.67 -14.79
CA ARG A 118 -3.59 -1.60 -14.69
C ARG A 118 -2.27 -0.87 -14.89
N VAL A 119 -2.18 0.00 -15.90
CA VAL A 119 -1.03 0.90 -16.12
C VAL A 119 -0.93 1.96 -15.02
N GLY A 120 -2.09 2.50 -14.61
CA GLY A 120 -2.21 3.45 -13.51
C GLY A 120 -1.78 2.87 -12.18
N ARG A 121 -2.10 1.60 -11.85
CA ARG A 121 -1.70 0.96 -10.57
C ARG A 121 -0.19 0.86 -10.36
N GLY A 122 0.61 0.78 -11.43
CA GLY A 122 2.08 0.80 -11.34
C GLY A 122 2.60 2.15 -10.89
N VAL A 123 2.09 3.23 -11.49
CA VAL A 123 2.41 4.63 -11.13
C VAL A 123 1.78 5.04 -9.80
N LEU A 124 0.55 4.58 -9.53
CA LEU A 124 -0.19 4.90 -8.31
C LEU A 124 0.41 4.24 -7.07
N ARG A 125 1.12 3.11 -7.17
CA ARG A 125 1.85 2.51 -6.03
C ARG A 125 3.09 3.31 -5.68
N THR A 126 3.90 3.70 -6.67
CA THR A 126 5.05 4.60 -6.46
C THR A 126 4.63 5.97 -5.94
N VAL A 127 3.44 6.44 -6.33
CA VAL A 127 2.84 7.67 -5.81
C VAL A 127 2.22 7.44 -4.44
N ARG A 128 1.55 6.32 -4.16
CA ARG A 128 0.86 6.07 -2.88
C ARG A 128 1.84 5.89 -1.73
N ASP A 129 2.96 5.23 -1.95
CA ASP A 129 4.06 5.14 -0.96
C ASP A 129 4.75 6.49 -0.73
N ARG A 130 4.58 7.45 -1.66
CA ARG A 130 5.03 8.86 -1.53
C ARG A 130 3.94 9.84 -1.08
N THR A 131 2.65 9.51 -1.14
CA THR A 131 1.55 10.47 -0.96
C THR A 131 1.29 10.86 0.49
N GLY A 132 1.50 9.95 1.45
CA GLY A 132 1.40 10.29 2.87
C GLY A 132 2.39 11.41 3.24
N PHE A 133 3.61 11.32 2.69
CA PHE A 133 4.65 12.30 2.91
C PHE A 133 4.54 13.55 2.05
N ALA A 134 4.07 13.43 0.80
CA ALA A 134 3.98 14.57 -0.09
C ALA A 134 2.87 15.56 0.31
N VAL A 135 1.74 15.10 0.86
CA VAL A 135 0.64 15.99 1.25
C VAL A 135 1.00 16.82 2.49
N GLU A 136 1.73 16.24 3.44
CA GLU A 136 2.19 16.95 4.64
C GLU A 136 3.43 17.82 4.34
N ALA A 137 4.34 17.38 3.47
CA ALA A 137 5.45 18.21 3.01
C ALA A 137 4.97 19.44 2.22
N VAL A 138 3.92 19.31 1.39
CA VAL A 138 3.36 20.42 0.60
C VAL A 138 2.61 21.42 1.47
N SER A 139 1.90 20.98 2.52
CA SER A 139 1.21 21.90 3.43
C SER A 139 2.17 22.65 4.35
N VAL A 140 3.26 22.02 4.80
CA VAL A 140 4.33 22.69 5.56
C VAL A 140 5.12 23.69 4.71
N HIS A 141 5.26 23.43 3.41
CA HIS A 141 5.95 24.35 2.50
C HIS A 141 5.16 25.61 2.16
N SER A 142 3.83 25.61 2.29
CA SER A 142 3.01 26.74 1.86
C SER A 142 3.10 27.92 2.85
N THR A 143 3.05 27.67 4.15
CA THR A 143 3.06 28.74 5.17
C THR A 143 4.43 29.40 5.28
N ALA A 144 5.51 28.62 5.34
CA ALA A 144 6.88 29.14 5.39
C ALA A 144 7.23 29.95 4.13
N ARG A 145 6.73 29.56 2.95
CA ARG A 145 6.93 30.34 1.72
C ARG A 145 6.20 31.68 1.72
N VAL A 146 4.98 31.73 2.25
CA VAL A 146 4.23 32.98 2.37
C VAL A 146 4.94 33.93 3.34
N GLU A 147 5.43 33.42 4.46
CA GLU A 147 6.16 34.20 5.45
C GLU A 147 7.51 34.72 4.92
N LEU A 148 8.30 33.86 4.26
CA LEU A 148 9.53 34.28 3.58
C LEU A 148 9.27 35.32 2.49
N PHE A 149 8.16 35.19 1.74
CA PHE A 149 7.80 36.19 0.74
C PHE A 149 7.48 37.54 1.37
N ARG A 150 6.76 37.54 2.50
CA ARG A 150 6.46 38.76 3.27
C ARG A 150 7.76 39.42 3.76
N LEU A 151 8.65 38.65 4.39
CA LEU A 151 9.93 39.16 4.89
C LEU A 151 10.80 39.72 3.75
N ARG A 152 10.91 39.02 2.60
CA ARG A 152 11.65 39.53 1.44
C ARG A 152 11.09 40.83 0.88
N ARG A 153 9.77 41.00 0.89
CA ARG A 153 9.14 42.26 0.47
C ARG A 153 9.51 43.40 1.43
N GLU A 154 9.46 43.15 2.73
CA GLU A 154 9.87 44.11 3.75
C GLU A 154 11.36 44.45 3.67
N PHE A 155 12.23 43.45 3.47
CA PHE A 155 13.65 43.67 3.23
C PHE A 155 13.91 44.57 2.02
N ALA A 156 13.23 44.32 0.90
CA ALA A 156 13.35 45.15 -0.30
C ALA A 156 12.92 46.60 -0.05
N GLU A 157 11.87 46.81 0.74
CA GLU A 157 11.41 48.14 1.13
C GLU A 157 12.42 48.84 2.05
N LEU A 158 12.99 48.14 3.03
CA LEU A 158 14.04 48.66 3.91
C LEU A 158 15.31 49.05 3.13
N VAL A 159 15.71 48.24 2.14
CA VAL A 159 16.85 48.55 1.25
C VAL A 159 16.59 49.83 0.44
N ALA A 160 15.37 50.00 -0.07
CA ALA A 160 14.99 51.22 -0.77
C ALA A 160 15.09 52.45 0.14
N ARG A 161 14.51 52.39 1.35
CA ARG A 161 14.60 53.47 2.35
C ARG A 161 16.03 53.77 2.77
N ARG A 162 16.88 52.74 2.92
CA ARG A 162 18.32 52.92 3.21
C ARG A 162 19.02 53.69 2.10
N SER A 163 18.68 53.41 0.84
CA SER A 163 19.26 54.13 -0.29
C SER A 163 18.86 55.61 -0.32
N GLU A 164 17.62 55.93 0.08
CA GLU A 164 17.12 57.30 0.21
C GLU A 164 17.79 58.03 1.37
N ALA A 165 17.86 57.40 2.55
CA ALA A 165 18.55 57.93 3.72
C ALA A 165 20.04 58.18 3.46
N ALA A 166 20.69 57.34 2.65
CA ALA A 166 22.10 57.52 2.27
C ALA A 166 22.30 58.78 1.42
N ARG A 167 21.36 59.08 0.52
CA ARG A 167 21.40 60.32 -0.28
C ARG A 167 21.17 61.55 0.61
N ALA A 168 20.16 61.51 1.48
CA ALA A 168 19.86 62.59 2.41
C ALA A 168 21.05 62.87 3.37
N LEU A 169 21.68 61.82 3.89
CA LEU A 169 22.89 61.96 4.70
C LEU A 169 24.03 62.60 3.92
N GLY A 170 24.24 62.19 2.66
CA GLY A 170 25.24 62.79 1.78
C GLY A 170 24.98 64.29 1.58
N GLU A 171 23.74 64.66 1.27
CA GLU A 171 23.33 66.05 1.10
C GLU A 171 23.59 66.90 2.35
N ALA A 172 23.19 66.43 3.53
CA ALA A 172 23.40 67.15 4.79
C ALA A 172 24.90 67.33 5.11
N VAL A 173 25.72 66.29 4.90
CA VAL A 173 27.17 66.35 5.13
C VAL A 173 27.85 67.30 4.16
N TYR A 174 27.49 67.29 2.88
CA TYR A 174 28.05 68.22 1.89
C TYR A 174 27.56 69.67 2.09
N GLY A 175 26.32 69.84 2.55
CA GLY A 175 25.74 71.15 2.89
C GLY A 175 26.30 71.76 4.18
N GLY A 176 27.02 70.99 5.00
CA GLY A 176 27.57 71.43 6.28
C GLY A 176 26.51 71.57 7.39
N ALA A 177 25.34 70.95 7.22
CA ALA A 177 24.27 70.96 8.21
C ALA A 177 24.52 69.83 9.23
N GLU A 178 25.31 70.10 10.27
CA GLU A 178 25.74 69.08 11.24
C GLU A 178 24.59 68.42 11.99
N GLU A 179 23.56 69.17 12.43
CA GLU A 179 22.38 68.60 13.10
C GLU A 179 21.62 67.63 12.16
N GLU A 180 21.38 68.05 10.91
CA GLU A 180 20.73 67.20 9.90
C GLU A 180 21.57 65.96 9.56
N ALA A 181 22.90 66.09 9.54
CA ALA A 181 23.81 64.98 9.33
C ALA A 181 23.79 64.00 10.50
N GLU A 182 23.71 64.47 11.74
CA GLU A 182 23.56 63.62 12.92
C GLU A 182 22.24 62.85 12.93
N ASP A 183 21.14 63.53 12.60
CA ASP A 183 19.82 62.90 12.46
C ASP A 183 19.80 61.86 11.34
N ALA A 184 20.37 62.17 10.18
CA ALA A 184 20.45 61.23 9.06
C ALA A 184 21.34 60.02 9.41
N ARG A 185 22.44 60.20 10.17
CA ARG A 185 23.25 59.07 10.69
C ARG A 185 22.43 58.22 11.66
N LYS A 186 21.59 58.82 12.50
CA LYS A 186 20.71 58.09 13.43
C LYS A 186 19.70 57.24 12.66
N GLN A 187 19.02 57.82 11.67
CA GLN A 187 18.08 57.11 10.80
C GLN A 187 18.75 55.95 10.06
N MET A 188 19.96 56.16 9.53
CA MET A 188 20.74 55.10 8.88
C MET A 188 21.00 53.92 9.82
N ARG A 189 21.42 54.19 11.06
CA ARG A 189 21.64 53.14 12.07
C ARG A 189 20.35 52.40 12.44
N GLU A 190 19.22 53.07 12.46
CA GLU A 190 17.91 52.44 12.70
C GLU A 190 17.52 51.51 11.54
N LEU A 191 17.70 51.94 10.30
CA LEU A 191 17.44 51.11 9.11
C LEU A 191 18.38 49.91 9.02
N GLU A 192 19.66 50.07 9.35
CA GLU A 192 20.62 48.96 9.36
C GLU A 192 20.28 47.91 10.42
N ARG A 193 19.80 48.34 11.60
CA ARG A 193 19.27 47.41 12.61
C ARG A 193 18.04 46.66 12.10
N ALA A 194 17.08 47.37 11.50
CA ALA A 194 15.88 46.74 10.95
C ALA A 194 16.20 45.73 9.83
N LEU A 195 17.16 46.04 8.96
CA LEU A 195 17.64 45.10 7.93
C LEU A 195 18.26 43.85 8.55
N ALA A 196 19.12 44.01 9.55
CA ALA A 196 19.73 42.90 10.26
C ALA A 196 18.70 42.05 11.02
N ASP A 197 17.67 42.67 11.60
CA ASP A 197 16.55 41.98 12.26
C ASP A 197 15.78 41.13 11.26
N ASN A 198 15.40 41.72 10.11
CA ASN A 198 14.66 41.00 9.06
C ASN A 198 15.48 39.85 8.47
N GLU A 199 16.79 40.02 8.27
CA GLU A 199 17.68 38.94 7.83
C GLU A 199 17.74 37.78 8.84
N ARG A 200 17.82 38.10 10.14
CA ARG A 200 17.77 37.09 11.21
C ARG A 200 16.45 36.34 11.24
N GLU A 201 15.33 37.02 11.03
CA GLU A 201 14.01 36.39 10.94
C GLU A 201 13.91 35.45 9.74
N MET A 202 14.35 35.90 8.55
CA MET A 202 14.38 35.06 7.34
C MET A 202 15.20 33.78 7.56
N LYS A 203 16.36 33.90 8.21
CA LYS A 203 17.21 32.76 8.55
C LYS A 203 16.51 31.82 9.52
N THR A 204 15.90 32.35 10.57
CA THR A 204 15.15 31.57 11.57
C THR A 204 14.00 30.79 10.94
N VAL A 205 13.20 31.41 10.05
CA VAL A 205 12.11 30.74 9.33
C VAL A 205 12.63 29.62 8.43
N THR A 206 13.77 29.86 7.76
CA THR A 206 14.40 28.86 6.87
C THR A 206 14.94 27.66 7.65
N GLU A 207 15.62 27.92 8.77
CA GLU A 207 16.15 26.88 9.66
C GLU A 207 15.00 26.04 10.26
N ALA A 208 13.96 26.68 10.78
CA ALA A 208 12.79 26.00 11.32
C ALA A 208 12.08 25.15 10.25
N ALA A 209 11.95 25.65 9.02
CA ALA A 209 11.37 24.88 7.92
C ALA A 209 12.24 23.66 7.56
N THR A 210 13.55 23.83 7.54
CA THR A 210 14.51 22.75 7.24
C THR A 210 14.49 21.67 8.31
N GLU A 211 14.48 22.06 9.59
CA GLU A 211 14.38 21.13 10.73
C GLU A 211 13.11 20.29 10.67
N ARG A 212 11.97 20.93 10.35
CA ARG A 212 10.68 20.20 10.20
C ARG A 212 10.73 19.20 9.06
N ILE A 213 11.35 19.55 7.93
CA ILE A 213 11.53 18.63 6.79
C ILE A 213 12.42 17.46 7.20
N GLN A 214 13.54 17.73 7.88
CA GLN A 214 14.46 16.69 8.32
C GLN A 214 13.79 15.74 9.32
N ARG A 215 13.04 16.27 10.30
CA ARG A 215 12.25 15.48 11.25
C ARG A 215 11.23 14.61 10.53
N ALA A 216 10.53 15.17 9.55
CA ALA A 216 9.56 14.42 8.75
C ALA A 216 10.28 13.31 7.96
N GLN A 217 11.40 13.60 7.29
CA GLN A 217 12.16 12.59 6.55
C GLN A 217 12.61 11.40 7.41
N LEU A 218 13.05 11.66 8.65
CA LEU A 218 13.43 10.62 9.60
C LEU A 218 12.26 9.67 9.94
N GLN A 219 11.02 10.17 9.95
CA GLN A 219 9.83 9.34 10.19
C GLN A 219 9.42 8.47 9.00
N VAL A 220 9.76 8.85 7.75
CA VAL A 220 9.48 8.03 6.55
C VAL A 220 10.52 6.95 6.34
N GLN A 221 11.74 7.15 6.83
CA GLN A 221 12.86 6.33 6.40
C GLN A 221 12.47 4.87 6.58
N PRO A 222 12.49 4.07 5.48
CA PRO A 222 12.02 2.70 5.55
C PRO A 222 12.81 2.02 6.65
N THR A 223 12.13 1.49 7.66
CA THR A 223 12.79 0.69 8.69
C THR A 223 13.29 -0.56 8.00
N ALA A 224 14.54 -0.51 7.54
CA ALA A 224 15.22 -1.65 6.99
C ALA A 224 15.26 -2.71 8.09
N VAL A 225 14.66 -3.87 7.82
CA VAL A 225 14.82 -5.03 8.68
C VAL A 225 16.31 -5.37 8.65
N VAL A 226 17.01 -5.05 9.72
CA VAL A 226 18.39 -5.50 9.90
C VAL A 226 18.29 -7.01 10.02
N GLU A 227 18.73 -7.70 8.98
CA GLU A 227 18.88 -9.15 9.03
C GLU A 227 19.87 -9.43 10.17
N PRO A 228 19.46 -10.18 11.22
CA PRO A 228 20.36 -10.48 12.32
C PRO A 228 21.63 -11.12 11.73
N PRO A 229 22.83 -10.77 12.25
CA PRO A 229 24.06 -11.37 11.76
C PRO A 229 23.86 -12.87 11.71
N GLN A 230 24.14 -13.48 10.55
CA GLN A 230 24.03 -14.93 10.43
C GLN A 230 24.88 -15.52 11.54
N VAL A 231 24.22 -16.15 12.50
CA VAL A 231 24.90 -16.88 13.56
C VAL A 231 25.77 -17.88 12.81
N PRO A 232 27.12 -17.84 12.94
CA PRO A 232 27.98 -18.79 12.28
C PRO A 232 27.42 -20.18 12.55
N GLU A 233 27.29 -21.01 11.51
CA GLU A 233 26.86 -22.39 11.68
C GLU A 233 27.60 -22.99 12.89
N PRO A 234 26.91 -23.69 13.80
CA PRO A 234 27.58 -24.29 14.94
C PRO A 234 28.75 -25.09 14.40
N MET A 235 29.97 -24.77 14.86
CA MET A 235 31.17 -25.48 14.42
C MET A 235 30.89 -26.98 14.51
N PRO A 236 31.34 -27.79 13.53
CA PRO A 236 31.16 -29.23 13.60
C PRO A 236 31.63 -29.71 14.96
N ALA A 237 30.78 -30.50 15.64
CA ALA A 237 31.08 -31.00 16.97
C ALA A 237 32.48 -31.63 16.96
N PRO A 238 33.31 -31.39 17.99
CA PRO A 238 34.63 -32.02 18.10
C PRO A 238 34.47 -33.52 17.85
N SER A 239 35.30 -34.08 16.96
CA SER A 239 35.28 -35.50 16.64
C SER A 239 35.24 -36.31 17.93
N GLU A 240 34.30 -37.26 18.03
CA GLU A 240 34.22 -38.16 19.18
C GLU A 240 35.61 -38.73 19.48
N PRO A 241 36.05 -38.77 20.75
CA PRO A 241 37.33 -39.35 21.10
C PRO A 241 37.40 -40.78 20.55
N PRO A 242 38.58 -41.24 20.07
CA PRO A 242 38.71 -42.56 19.47
C PRO A 242 38.17 -43.61 20.44
N GLN A 243 37.28 -44.47 19.96
CA GLN A 243 36.71 -45.54 20.77
C GLN A 243 37.85 -46.41 21.34
N PRO A 244 37.77 -46.83 22.61
CA PRO A 244 38.81 -47.64 23.22
C PRO A 244 39.01 -48.94 22.43
N VAL A 245 40.27 -49.24 22.11
CA VAL A 245 40.66 -50.46 21.39
C VAL A 245 40.17 -51.68 22.17
N THR A 246 39.27 -52.47 21.58
CA THR A 246 38.85 -53.76 22.12
C THR A 246 40.03 -54.73 22.05
N VAL A 247 40.62 -55.02 23.21
CA VAL A 247 41.62 -56.09 23.34
C VAL A 247 40.89 -57.42 23.15
N PRO A 248 41.28 -58.28 22.20
CA PRO A 248 40.67 -59.60 22.03
C PRO A 248 40.84 -60.44 23.30
N GLU A 249 39.76 -61.07 23.76
CA GLU A 249 39.79 -61.97 24.91
C GLU A 249 40.76 -63.15 24.67
N PRO A 250 41.53 -63.58 25.69
CA PRO A 250 42.44 -64.70 25.56
C PRO A 250 41.68 -66.00 25.26
N SER A 251 42.18 -66.76 24.28
CA SER A 251 41.53 -68.00 23.82
C SER A 251 41.36 -69.03 24.94
N PRO A 252 40.22 -69.75 24.99
CA PRO A 252 39.95 -70.73 26.05
C PRO A 252 40.92 -71.92 26.01
N VAL A 253 41.36 -72.34 27.19
CA VAL A 253 42.27 -73.47 27.43
C VAL A 253 41.58 -74.81 27.04
N PRO A 254 42.30 -75.79 26.44
CA PRO A 254 41.72 -77.05 25.98
C PRO A 254 41.02 -77.87 27.09
N SER A 255 39.87 -78.46 26.75
CA SER A 255 38.99 -79.21 27.65
C SER A 255 39.63 -80.48 28.24
N GLU A 256 39.45 -80.71 29.53
CA GLU A 256 39.80 -81.96 30.21
C GLU A 256 38.81 -83.11 29.83
N PRO A 257 39.27 -84.37 29.80
CA PRO A 257 38.48 -85.51 29.32
C PRO A 257 37.32 -85.90 30.28
N PRO A 258 36.27 -86.54 29.74
CA PRO A 258 35.02 -86.79 30.47
C PRO A 258 35.16 -87.82 31.60
N MET A 259 34.61 -87.50 32.77
CA MET A 259 34.47 -88.43 33.89
C MET A 259 33.13 -89.19 33.88
N PRO A 260 33.05 -90.37 34.54
CA PRO A 260 32.02 -91.39 34.28
C PRO A 260 30.62 -91.05 34.81
N VAL A 261 29.60 -91.53 34.09
CA VAL A 261 28.17 -91.35 34.39
C VAL A 261 27.72 -92.22 35.58
N PRO A 262 27.08 -91.66 36.63
CA PRO A 262 26.40 -92.45 37.66
C PRO A 262 24.95 -92.81 37.29
N SER A 263 24.56 -94.07 37.55
CA SER A 263 23.25 -94.69 37.28
C SER A 263 22.04 -94.08 38.03
N PRO A 264 20.81 -94.27 37.53
CA PRO A 264 19.59 -93.72 38.11
C PRO A 264 18.93 -94.66 39.13
N GLU A 265 18.30 -94.10 40.18
CA GLU A 265 17.24 -94.70 41.01
C GLU A 265 16.80 -93.71 42.12
N PRO A 266 15.64 -93.87 42.80
CA PRO A 266 14.31 -94.28 42.33
C PRO A 266 13.22 -93.24 42.73
N THR A 267 12.02 -93.35 42.14
CA THR A 267 10.81 -92.62 42.56
C THR A 267 10.11 -93.34 43.73
N PRO A 268 9.71 -92.61 44.78
CA PRO A 268 8.52 -92.96 45.58
C PRO A 268 7.71 -91.70 45.97
N GLU A 269 6.41 -91.69 46.28
CA GLU A 269 5.22 -92.54 46.15
C GLU A 269 4.03 -91.57 46.46
N PRO A 270 2.80 -91.77 45.96
CA PRO A 270 1.69 -90.83 46.13
C PRO A 270 0.84 -91.12 47.38
N SER A 271 0.03 -90.12 47.81
CA SER A 271 -1.27 -90.20 48.55
C SER A 271 -1.33 -89.24 49.76
N PRO A 272 -2.51 -88.88 50.32
CA PRO A 272 -3.86 -89.45 50.15
C PRO A 272 -5.01 -88.43 49.90
N PRO A 273 -6.26 -88.90 49.67
CA PRO A 273 -7.36 -88.11 49.12
C PRO A 273 -8.19 -87.31 50.15
N GLN A 274 -9.06 -86.46 49.58
CA GLN A 274 -10.03 -85.54 50.20
C GLN A 274 -11.00 -86.17 51.21
N PRO A 275 -11.68 -85.32 52.00
CA PRO A 275 -13.09 -85.52 52.32
C PRO A 275 -13.99 -84.45 51.67
N GLU A 276 -15.11 -84.92 51.13
CA GLU A 276 -16.21 -84.17 50.55
C GLU A 276 -17.08 -83.45 51.62
N GLN A 277 -17.58 -82.25 51.26
CA GLN A 277 -18.95 -81.72 51.48
C GLN A 277 -19.48 -81.59 52.94
N PRO A 278 -20.62 -80.91 53.24
CA PRO A 278 -21.74 -80.53 52.35
C PRO A 278 -22.38 -79.13 52.59
N THR A 279 -23.27 -78.77 51.65
CA THR A 279 -24.42 -77.82 51.67
C THR A 279 -24.30 -76.47 52.38
#